data_AF-A0AAD4INP7-F1
#
_entry.id   AF-A0AAD4INP7-F1
#
_cell.length_a   1.000
_cell.length_b   1.000
_cell.length_c   1.000
_cell.angle_alpha   90.00
_cell.angle_beta   90.00
_cell.angle_gamma   90.00
#
_symmetry.space_group_name_H-M   'P 1'
#
loop_
_entity.id
_entity.type
_entity.pdbx_description
1 polymer ?
#
loop_
_entity_poly.entity_id
_entity_poly.type
_entity_poly.pdbx_seq_one_letter_code
_entity_poly.pdbx_strand_id
1 'polypeptide(L)'
;MKNLQRFSASIHDNDSLSMIINAIATKWTKLLYCAVSIKRGCQLTTSHEEGVMKLKQAFTCPNLYYLGIFIQLGKLLAECRSHVVSSKLVRLCLLGCEIEDDSMGILGNLPYMRELYPYSRSFVGEEMTCSSLEDSCLGSVTKLEGVESGGRSHAPSF
;
A
#
# COMPACT_ATOMS: atom_id res chain seq x y z
N MET A 1 18.83 -11.21 -13.65
CA MET A 1 19.64 -10.71 -12.51
C MET A 1 19.38 -11.59 -11.30
N LYS A 2 20.36 -12.38 -10.82
CA LYS A 2 20.17 -13.35 -9.71
C LYS A 2 20.68 -12.88 -8.34
N ASN A 3 21.43 -11.77 -8.30
CA ASN A 3 22.07 -11.25 -7.09
C ASN A 3 21.58 -9.84 -6.72
N LEU A 4 20.39 -9.45 -7.20
CA LEU A 4 19.83 -8.13 -6.88
C LEU A 4 19.46 -8.09 -5.39
N GLN A 5 20.08 -7.18 -4.64
CA GLN A 5 19.86 -7.04 -3.20
C GLN A 5 18.93 -5.87 -2.86
N ARG A 6 18.90 -4.84 -3.70
CA ARG A 6 18.07 -3.65 -3.51
C ARG A 6 17.32 -3.35 -4.80
N PHE A 7 16.04 -3.07 -4.68
CA PHE A 7 15.18 -2.68 -5.79
C PHE A 7 14.25 -1.54 -5.36
N SER A 8 14.08 -0.57 -6.23
CA SER A 8 13.08 0.48 -6.08
C SER A 8 12.46 0.78 -7.44
N ALA A 9 11.14 0.93 -7.50
CA ALA A 9 10.44 1.27 -8.72
C ALA A 9 9.20 2.14 -8.47
N SER A 10 8.98 3.09 -9.39
CA SER A 10 7.68 3.74 -9.58
C SER A 10 7.04 3.18 -10.83
N ILE A 11 5.82 2.66 -10.68
CA ILE A 11 5.13 1.88 -11.69
C ILE A 11 3.91 2.66 -12.14
N HIS A 12 3.72 2.80 -13.45
CA HIS A 12 2.71 3.67 -14.07
C HIS A 12 1.77 2.92 -15.02
N ASP A 13 1.81 1.59 -15.04
CA ASP A 13 0.94 0.76 -15.88
C ASP A 13 0.77 -0.63 -15.27
N ASN A 14 -0.28 -1.34 -15.68
CA ASN A 14 -0.66 -2.64 -15.11
C ASN A 14 0.27 -3.79 -15.53
N ASP A 15 0.89 -3.69 -16.70
CA ASP A 15 1.78 -4.73 -17.22
C ASP A 15 3.08 -4.73 -16.44
N SER A 16 3.70 -3.56 -16.28
CA SER A 16 4.88 -3.34 -15.45
C SER A 16 4.62 -3.74 -14.00
N LEU A 17 3.44 -3.40 -13.44
CA LEU A 17 3.07 -3.82 -12.08
C LEU A 17 3.11 -5.34 -11.95
N SER A 18 2.45 -6.04 -12.87
CA SER A 18 2.35 -7.50 -12.84
C SER A 18 3.72 -8.15 -13.08
N MET A 19 4.52 -7.62 -14.01
CA MET A 19 5.87 -8.10 -14.30
C MET A 19 6.81 -7.93 -13.11
N ILE A 20 6.80 -6.77 -12.45
CA ILE A 20 7.69 -6.46 -11.32
C ILE A 20 7.31 -7.30 -10.10
N ILE A 21 6.02 -7.36 -9.74
CA ILE A 21 5.56 -8.17 -8.60
C ILE A 21 5.91 -9.65 -8.81
N ASN A 22 5.69 -10.18 -10.02
CA ASN A 22 6.07 -11.54 -10.36
C ASN A 22 7.60 -11.76 -10.30
N ALA A 23 8.40 -10.81 -10.78
CA ALA A 23 9.86 -10.89 -10.72
C ALA A 23 10.38 -10.90 -9.27
N ILE A 24 9.81 -10.06 -8.40
CA ILE A 24 10.12 -10.06 -6.95
C ILE A 24 9.79 -11.43 -6.36
N ALA A 25 8.60 -11.96 -6.66
CA ALA A 25 8.12 -13.21 -6.09
C ALA A 25 8.91 -14.45 -6.56
N THR A 26 9.39 -14.48 -7.81
CA THR A 26 9.90 -15.72 -8.42
C THR A 26 11.37 -15.68 -8.80
N LYS A 27 11.94 -14.50 -9.10
CA LYS A 27 13.29 -14.38 -9.69
C LYS A 27 14.30 -13.75 -8.73
N TRP A 28 13.86 -12.87 -7.84
CA TRP A 28 14.75 -12.01 -7.03
C TRP A 28 14.84 -12.47 -5.57
N THR A 29 15.26 -13.72 -5.38
CA THR A 29 15.30 -14.39 -4.06
C THR A 29 16.29 -13.81 -3.06
N LYS A 30 17.23 -12.98 -3.50
CA LYS A 30 18.26 -12.33 -2.66
C LYS A 30 17.95 -10.87 -2.32
N LEU A 31 16.72 -10.40 -2.57
CA LEU A 31 16.32 -9.05 -2.20
C LEU A 31 16.29 -8.89 -0.68
N LEU A 32 17.08 -7.92 -0.20
CA LEU A 32 17.12 -7.48 1.19
C LEU A 32 16.24 -6.23 1.39
N TYR A 33 16.08 -5.44 0.32
CA TYR A 33 15.27 -4.23 0.33
C TYR A 33 14.52 -4.09 -0.98
N CYS A 34 13.21 -3.92 -0.90
CA CYS A 34 12.35 -3.68 -2.05
C CYS A 34 11.35 -2.56 -1.73
N ALA A 35 11.31 -1.54 -2.57
CA ALA A 35 10.37 -0.44 -2.49
C ALA A 35 9.60 -0.32 -3.81
N VAL A 36 8.27 -0.31 -3.74
CA VAL A 36 7.42 -0.17 -4.93
C VAL A 36 6.43 0.95 -4.71
N SER A 37 6.30 1.83 -5.70
CA SER A 37 5.28 2.87 -5.75
C SER A 37 4.35 2.62 -6.93
N ILE A 38 3.06 2.43 -6.67
CA ILE A 38 2.01 2.30 -7.67
C ILE A 38 1.45 3.69 -7.96
N LYS A 39 1.75 4.23 -9.13
CA LYS A 39 1.46 5.61 -9.53
C LYS A 39 0.28 5.68 -10.50
N ARG A 40 -0.17 6.91 -10.75
CA ARG A 40 -1.18 7.20 -11.77
C ARG A 40 -0.77 6.58 -13.10
N GLY A 41 -1.72 5.86 -13.69
CA GLY A 41 -1.54 5.03 -14.89
C GLY A 41 -1.73 3.53 -14.61
N CYS A 42 -1.46 3.08 -13.38
CA CYS A 42 -1.99 1.80 -12.92
C CYS A 42 -3.51 1.94 -12.69
N GLN A 43 -4.29 1.07 -13.33
CA GLN A 43 -5.73 1.03 -13.19
C GLN A 43 -6.10 -0.24 -12.41
N LEU A 44 -6.31 -0.09 -11.11
CA LEU A 44 -6.83 -1.18 -10.28
C LEU A 44 -8.36 -1.24 -10.28
N THR A 45 -9.04 -0.28 -10.88
CA THR A 45 -10.51 -0.17 -10.84
C THR A 45 -11.19 -0.61 -12.13
N THR A 46 -10.45 -1.08 -13.15
CA THR A 46 -11.01 -1.48 -14.45
C THR A 46 -11.98 -2.67 -14.33
N SER A 47 -11.65 -3.62 -13.46
CA SER A 47 -12.53 -4.66 -12.95
C SER A 47 -12.29 -4.79 -11.46
N HIS A 48 -13.36 -4.84 -10.68
CA HIS A 48 -13.28 -4.91 -9.23
C HIS A 48 -12.49 -6.14 -8.75
N GLU A 49 -12.80 -7.33 -9.30
CA GLU A 49 -12.12 -8.58 -8.94
C GLU A 49 -10.63 -8.55 -9.30
N GLU A 50 -10.28 -8.05 -10.49
CA GLU A 50 -8.90 -7.92 -10.92
C GLU A 50 -8.12 -6.94 -10.03
N GLY A 51 -8.76 -5.83 -9.66
CA GLY A 51 -8.24 -4.83 -8.73
C GLY A 51 -7.87 -5.43 -7.38
N VAL A 52 -8.80 -6.16 -6.79
CA VAL A 52 -8.60 -6.87 -5.52
C VAL A 52 -7.46 -7.86 -5.64
N MET A 53 -7.40 -8.64 -6.73
CA MET A 53 -6.34 -9.62 -6.94
C MET A 53 -4.95 -8.98 -7.06
N LYS A 54 -4.80 -7.91 -7.85
CA LYS A 54 -3.53 -7.18 -7.98
C LYS A 54 -3.12 -6.52 -6.67
N LEU A 55 -4.08 -5.95 -5.94
CA LEU A 55 -3.82 -5.33 -4.63
C LEU A 55 -3.33 -6.39 -3.62
N LYS A 56 -4.00 -7.55 -3.56
CA LYS A 56 -3.57 -8.70 -2.74
C LYS A 56 -2.15 -9.16 -3.10
N GLN A 57 -1.82 -9.24 -4.39
CA GLN A 57 -0.48 -9.61 -4.83
C GLN A 57 0.57 -8.57 -4.41
N ALA A 58 0.24 -7.27 -4.46
CA ALA A 58 1.13 -6.22 -3.99
C ALA A 58 1.39 -6.32 -2.47
N PHE A 59 0.34 -6.53 -1.67
CA PHE A 59 0.48 -6.70 -0.21
C PHE A 59 1.24 -7.97 0.19
N THR A 60 1.08 -9.07 -0.56
CA THR A 60 1.74 -10.35 -0.28
C THR A 60 3.09 -10.50 -0.99
N CYS A 61 3.57 -9.46 -1.66
CA CYS A 61 4.83 -9.48 -2.38
C CYS A 61 6.00 -9.73 -1.40
N PRO A 62 6.80 -10.79 -1.61
CA PRO A 62 7.81 -11.18 -0.63
C PRO A 62 8.94 -10.15 -0.58
N ASN A 63 9.45 -9.90 0.61
CA ASN A 63 10.55 -8.97 0.88
C ASN A 63 10.25 -7.51 0.46
N LEU A 64 8.98 -7.16 0.26
CA LEU A 64 8.55 -5.78 0.05
C LEU A 64 8.62 -5.00 1.36
N TYR A 65 9.57 -4.07 1.44
CA TYR A 65 9.78 -3.23 2.62
C TYR A 65 8.83 -2.03 2.63
N TYR A 66 8.69 -1.37 1.46
CA TYR A 66 7.88 -0.17 1.29
C TYR A 66 6.91 -0.35 0.12
N LEU A 67 5.65 0.01 0.36
CA LEU A 67 4.61 0.12 -0.66
C LEU A 67 4.02 1.52 -0.61
N GLY A 68 4.08 2.23 -1.73
CA GLY A 68 3.35 3.48 -1.93
C GLY A 68 2.22 3.28 -2.91
N ILE A 69 1.02 3.72 -2.57
CA ILE A 69 -0.16 3.66 -3.43
C ILE A 69 -0.63 5.10 -3.66
N PHE A 70 -0.65 5.50 -4.92
CA PHE A 70 -0.92 6.87 -5.36
C PHE A 70 -2.05 6.91 -6.40
N ILE A 71 -3.00 5.99 -6.27
CA ILE A 71 -4.14 5.76 -7.15
C ILE A 71 -5.39 5.49 -6.32
N GLN A 72 -6.57 5.75 -6.90
CA GLN A 72 -7.84 5.47 -6.26
C GLN A 72 -8.01 3.96 -6.00
N LEU A 73 -8.43 3.63 -4.78
CA LEU A 73 -8.75 2.29 -4.33
C LEU A 73 -10.25 2.12 -4.06
N GLY A 74 -10.96 3.16 -3.64
CA GLY A 74 -12.37 3.06 -3.26
C GLY A 74 -12.57 1.97 -2.20
N LYS A 75 -13.33 0.92 -2.57
CA LYS A 75 -13.65 -0.23 -1.71
C LYS A 75 -12.67 -1.41 -1.81
N LEU A 76 -11.72 -1.36 -2.75
CA LEU A 76 -10.83 -2.51 -3.04
C LEU A 76 -10.01 -2.95 -1.82
N LEU A 77 -9.60 -2.00 -0.98
CA LEU A 77 -8.77 -2.31 0.18
C LEU A 77 -9.53 -3.22 1.15
N ALA A 78 -10.81 -2.94 1.44
CA ALA A 78 -11.63 -3.68 2.40
C ALA A 78 -11.75 -5.19 2.10
N GLU A 79 -11.60 -5.58 0.84
CA GLU A 79 -11.70 -6.97 0.39
C GLU A 79 -10.39 -7.76 0.51
N CYS A 80 -9.31 -7.12 0.96
CA CYS A 80 -8.01 -7.76 1.17
C CYS A 80 -7.87 -8.48 2.53
N ARG A 81 -8.88 -8.45 3.41
CA ARG A 81 -8.83 -8.92 4.82
C ARG A 81 -8.15 -10.27 5.04
N SER A 82 -8.42 -11.29 4.23
CA SER A 82 -7.93 -12.65 4.48
C SER A 82 -6.48 -12.92 4.03
N HIS A 83 -5.84 -12.02 3.29
CA HIS A 83 -4.57 -12.33 2.60
C HIS A 83 -3.37 -11.54 3.11
N VAL A 84 -3.56 -10.52 3.95
CA VAL A 84 -2.48 -9.64 4.39
C VAL A 84 -1.61 -10.21 5.52
N VAL A 85 -2.03 -11.33 6.12
CA VAL A 85 -1.33 -11.98 7.25
C VAL A 85 0.07 -12.49 6.91
N SER A 86 0.38 -12.74 5.64
CA SER A 86 1.73 -13.14 5.18
C SER A 86 2.57 -11.96 4.70
N SER A 87 2.02 -10.74 4.73
CA SER A 87 2.71 -9.55 4.27
C SER A 87 3.93 -9.26 5.15
N LYS A 88 5.07 -8.98 4.52
CA LYS A 88 6.28 -8.47 5.19
C LYS A 88 6.40 -6.95 5.08
N LEU A 89 5.33 -6.28 4.67
CA LEU A 89 5.31 -4.84 4.47
C LEU A 89 5.59 -4.12 5.78
N VAL A 90 6.59 -3.23 5.76
CA VAL A 90 6.99 -2.47 6.94
C VAL A 90 6.42 -1.06 6.90
N ARG A 91 6.39 -0.46 5.70
CA ARG A 91 5.96 0.92 5.48
C ARG A 91 4.92 1.01 4.37
N LEU A 92 3.77 1.60 4.68
CA LEU A 92 2.71 1.86 3.72
C LEU A 92 2.49 3.37 3.57
N CYS A 93 2.49 3.84 2.33
CA CYS A 93 2.17 5.22 1.98
C CYS A 93 0.91 5.25 1.12
N LEU A 94 -0.08 6.05 1.52
CA LEU A 94 -1.36 6.20 0.84
C LEU A 94 -1.54 7.67 0.49
N LEU A 95 -1.72 8.02 -0.78
CA LEU A 95 -1.97 9.39 -1.22
C LEU A 95 -3.01 9.39 -2.33
N GLY A 96 -4.11 10.12 -2.14
CA GLY A 96 -5.19 10.17 -3.13
C GLY A 96 -5.83 8.81 -3.38
N CYS A 97 -5.82 7.92 -2.38
CA CYS A 97 -6.39 6.58 -2.49
C CYS A 97 -7.91 6.55 -2.38
N GLU A 98 -8.52 7.58 -1.78
CA GLU A 98 -9.97 7.68 -1.65
C GLU A 98 -10.58 6.38 -1.08
N ILE A 99 -9.98 5.84 -0.02
CA ILE A 99 -10.51 4.66 0.67
C ILE A 99 -11.84 5.03 1.31
N GLU A 100 -12.89 4.26 1.01
CA GLU A 100 -14.27 4.54 1.46
C GLU A 100 -14.62 3.80 2.74
N ASP A 101 -14.13 2.56 2.88
CA ASP A 101 -14.47 1.67 3.98
C ASP A 101 -13.41 1.68 5.09
N ASP A 102 -13.80 1.32 6.30
CA ASP A 102 -12.87 1.17 7.42
C ASP A 102 -11.84 0.05 7.15
N SER A 103 -10.63 0.49 6.82
CA SER A 103 -9.50 -0.37 6.45
C SER A 103 -8.61 -0.76 7.64
N MET A 104 -8.90 -0.29 8.86
CA MET A 104 -8.09 -0.60 10.04
C MET A 104 -8.12 -2.09 10.40
N GLY A 105 -9.21 -2.79 10.09
CA GLY A 105 -9.25 -4.26 10.19
C GLY A 105 -8.28 -5.00 9.27
N ILE A 106 -7.64 -4.32 8.32
CA ILE A 106 -6.62 -4.89 7.41
C ILE A 106 -5.27 -4.30 7.75
N LEU A 107 -5.20 -2.98 7.83
CA LEU A 107 -3.98 -2.24 8.14
C LEU A 107 -3.45 -2.62 9.53
N GLY A 108 -4.31 -2.74 10.53
CA GLY A 108 -3.95 -3.20 11.88
C GLY A 108 -3.51 -4.67 11.94
N ASN A 109 -3.88 -5.48 10.95
CA ASN A 109 -3.53 -6.91 10.88
C ASN A 109 -2.27 -7.20 10.04
N LEU A 110 -1.53 -6.18 9.61
CA LEU A 110 -0.24 -6.35 8.93
C LEU A 110 0.87 -6.62 9.95
N PRO A 111 1.42 -7.84 10.04
CA PRO A 111 2.21 -8.29 11.19
C PRO A 111 3.56 -7.59 11.35
N TYR A 112 4.10 -7.02 10.27
CA TYR A 112 5.39 -6.31 10.27
C TYR A 112 5.26 -4.81 10.03
N MET A 113 4.02 -4.29 9.87
CA MET A 113 3.82 -2.88 9.56
C MET A 113 4.14 -2.03 10.79
N ARG A 114 5.01 -1.03 10.59
CA ARG A 114 5.47 -0.10 11.64
C ARG A 114 5.04 1.32 11.37
N GLU A 115 4.93 1.68 10.10
CA GLU A 115 4.70 3.04 9.66
C GLU A 115 3.60 3.06 8.61
N LEU A 116 2.55 3.84 8.91
CA LEU A 116 1.48 4.16 7.99
C LEU A 116 1.54 5.66 7.73
N TYR A 117 1.66 6.02 6.45
CA TYR A 117 1.70 7.40 5.99
C TYR A 117 0.44 7.71 5.17
N PRO A 118 -0.66 8.11 5.82
CA PRO A 118 -1.86 8.49 5.12
C PRO A 118 -1.81 9.99 4.80
N TYR A 119 -1.59 10.31 3.52
CA TYR A 119 -1.52 11.68 3.02
C TYR A 119 -2.86 12.15 2.44
N SER A 120 -2.90 13.39 1.93
CA SER A 120 -4.09 14.02 1.33
C SER A 120 -4.96 13.06 0.51
N ARG A 121 -6.27 13.05 0.83
CA ARG A 121 -7.30 12.22 0.18
C ARG A 121 -6.99 10.71 0.20
N SER A 122 -6.24 10.20 1.19
CA SER A 122 -6.05 8.76 1.36
C SER A 122 -7.33 8.04 1.80
N PHE A 123 -8.15 8.69 2.63
CA PHE A 123 -9.43 8.19 3.12
C PHE A 123 -10.51 9.26 2.93
N VAL A 124 -11.71 8.82 2.54
CA VAL A 124 -12.90 9.66 2.32
C VAL A 124 -14.15 9.08 2.98
N GLY A 125 -14.02 7.97 3.72
CA GLY A 125 -15.10 7.40 4.51
C GLY A 125 -15.42 8.21 5.78
N GLU A 126 -16.42 7.75 6.51
CA GLU A 126 -16.92 8.45 7.71
C GLU A 126 -16.00 8.30 8.92
N GLU A 127 -15.55 7.09 9.22
CA GLU A 127 -14.73 6.79 10.39
C GLU A 127 -13.77 5.61 10.11
N MET A 128 -12.58 5.65 10.72
CA MET A 128 -11.66 4.51 10.81
C MET A 128 -11.52 4.09 12.27
N THR A 129 -11.91 2.87 12.59
CA THR A 129 -11.92 2.36 13.97
C THR A 129 -10.74 1.42 14.21
N CYS A 130 -9.88 1.73 15.19
CA CYS A 130 -8.92 0.75 15.69
C CYS A 130 -9.54 0.01 16.86
N SER A 131 -9.98 -1.23 16.65
CA SER A 131 -10.38 -2.11 17.75
C SER A 131 -9.11 -2.62 18.44
N SER A 132 -8.55 -1.82 19.35
CA SER A 132 -7.43 -2.24 20.21
C SER A 132 -7.92 -3.29 21.20
N LEU A 133 -7.84 -4.57 20.82
CA LEU A 133 -7.95 -5.69 21.77
C LEU A 133 -6.62 -6.39 22.00
N GLU A 134 -5.60 -6.14 21.18
CA GLU A 134 -4.22 -6.59 21.40
C GLU A 134 -3.29 -5.49 20.86
N ASP A 135 -2.28 -5.09 21.65
CA ASP A 135 -1.26 -4.02 21.52
C ASP A 135 -0.59 -3.79 20.13
N SER A 136 -1.34 -3.75 19.04
CA SER A 136 -0.85 -3.81 17.66
C SER A 136 -1.36 -2.69 16.75
N CYS A 137 -2.09 -1.70 17.28
CA CYS A 137 -2.42 -0.48 16.54
C CYS A 137 -1.15 0.38 16.36
N LEU A 138 -0.32 0.02 15.37
CA LEU A 138 0.69 0.85 14.67
C LEU A 138 1.44 1.87 15.54
N GLY A 139 2.70 1.58 15.89
CA GLY A 139 3.56 2.42 16.73
C GLY A 139 3.87 3.84 16.22
N SER A 140 3.37 4.21 15.04
CA SER A 140 3.44 5.58 14.51
C SER A 140 2.35 5.80 13.44
N VAL A 141 1.10 5.95 13.87
CA VAL A 141 0.05 6.54 13.03
C VAL A 141 0.21 8.06 13.10
N THR A 142 0.68 8.70 12.04
CA THR A 142 0.49 10.16 11.93
C THR A 142 -1.00 10.41 11.73
N LYS A 143 -1.59 11.13 12.69
CA LYS A 143 -3.01 11.50 12.75
C LYS A 143 -3.49 12.00 11.39
N LEU A 144 -4.57 11.39 10.89
CA LEU A 144 -5.34 11.82 9.74
C LEU A 144 -6.09 13.10 10.10
N GLU A 145 -5.45 14.25 10.01
CA GLU A 145 -6.17 15.51 10.07
C GLU A 145 -6.67 15.84 8.66
N GLY A 146 -7.99 15.96 8.52
CA GLY A 146 -8.64 16.42 7.29
C GLY A 146 -8.14 17.81 6.96
N VAL A 147 -7.25 17.91 5.97
CA VAL A 147 -6.80 19.20 5.44
C VAL A 147 -7.90 19.73 4.53
N GLU A 148 -8.72 20.62 5.07
CA GLU A 148 -9.51 21.54 4.26
C GLU A 148 -8.57 22.31 3.32
N SER A 149 -8.98 22.40 2.07
CA SER A 149 -8.27 22.98 0.94
C SER A 149 -7.67 24.37 1.24
N GLY A 150 -6.35 24.48 1.19
CA GLY A 150 -5.69 25.78 1.17
C GLY A 150 -4.17 25.71 1.24
N GLY A 151 -3.50 25.88 0.10
CA GLY A 151 -2.09 26.32 0.06
C GLY A 151 -1.11 25.34 -0.57
N ARG A 152 -0.50 25.77 -1.67
CA ARG A 152 0.67 25.16 -2.31
C ARG A 152 1.77 24.89 -1.28
N SER A 153 2.28 23.66 -1.24
CA SER A 153 3.66 23.41 -0.79
C SER A 153 4.26 22.19 -1.47
N HIS A 154 5.51 22.39 -1.86
CA HIS A 154 6.42 21.50 -2.60
C HIS A 154 6.36 20.01 -2.21
N ALA A 155 6.40 19.16 -3.24
CA ALA A 155 6.70 17.74 -3.08
C ALA A 155 8.14 17.56 -2.57
N PRO A 156 8.40 16.63 -1.64
CA PRO A 156 9.77 16.21 -1.36
C PRO A 156 10.26 15.32 -2.49
N SER A 157 11.38 15.70 -3.07
CA SER A 157 12.16 14.90 -4.01
C SER A 157 12.71 13.67 -3.29
N PHE A 158 12.42 12.48 -3.82
CA PHE A 158 13.15 11.24 -3.56
C PHE A 158 13.46 10.56 -4.89
#